data_AF-A0A654LW35-F1
#
_entry.id   AF-A0A654LW35-F1
#
_cell.length_a   1.000
_cell.length_b   1.000
_cell.length_c   1.000
_cell.angle_alpha   90.00
_cell.angle_beta   90.00
_cell.angle_gamma   90.00
#
_symmetry.space_group_name_H-M   'P 1'
#
loop_
_entity.id
_entity.type
_entity.pdbx_description
1 polymer ?
#
loop_
_entity_poly.entity_id
_entity_poly.type
_entity_poly.pdbx_seq_one_letter_code
_entity_poly.pdbx_strand_id
1 'polypeptide(L)'
;MKIDPSQLNLLKEPFGVLIKDENINKESLDREIESAHKIITVGDTTTEKLVRLGYVPDISVVDGKEKRIKKDRIFEYSADEILHFENKPGELDEHIITQIQQLTQSKLKDKIKFIIEGEEDLVALPFLMFSPDNWVICYGQPQPYHGMVIVHVNEDSRRRAKLIFNKVFNIEFNNPGYDDTVAV
;
A
#
# COMPACT_ATOMS: atom_id res chain seq x y z
N MET A 1 -5.84 -14.80 -6.33
CA MET A 1 -5.31 -14.67 -7.72
C MET A 1 -3.82 -14.94 -7.75
N LYS A 2 -3.25 -15.41 -8.87
CA LYS A 2 -1.82 -15.74 -9.01
C LYS A 2 -1.14 -14.81 -10.01
N ILE A 3 0.07 -14.37 -9.67
CA ILE A 3 0.90 -13.56 -10.55
C ILE A 3 1.36 -14.37 -11.77
N ASP A 4 1.39 -13.74 -12.94
CA ASP A 4 2.12 -14.19 -14.12
C ASP A 4 3.61 -13.84 -13.93
N PRO A 5 4.51 -14.84 -13.77
CA PRO A 5 5.93 -14.60 -13.57
C PRO A 5 6.59 -13.78 -14.70
N SER A 6 6.04 -13.82 -15.92
CA SER A 6 6.55 -13.03 -17.05
C SER A 6 6.36 -11.52 -16.87
N GLN A 7 5.42 -11.12 -16.00
CA GLN A 7 5.03 -9.74 -15.77
C GLN A 7 5.71 -9.11 -14.54
N LEU A 8 6.54 -9.87 -13.79
CA LEU A 8 7.21 -9.40 -12.56
C LEU A 8 8.06 -8.13 -12.77
N ASN A 9 8.58 -7.91 -13.98
CA ASN A 9 9.36 -6.71 -14.27
C ASN A 9 8.53 -5.41 -14.18
N LEU A 10 7.20 -5.49 -14.34
CA LEU A 10 6.31 -4.34 -14.19
C LEU A 10 6.26 -3.80 -12.75
N LEU A 11 6.66 -4.62 -11.76
CA LEU A 11 6.65 -4.28 -10.34
C LEU A 11 8.01 -3.75 -9.84
N LYS A 12 9.05 -3.80 -10.68
CA LYS A 12 10.42 -3.39 -10.30
C LYS A 12 10.68 -1.90 -10.44
N GLU A 13 9.89 -1.22 -11.26
CA GLU A 13 10.00 0.22 -11.45
C GLU A 13 9.20 0.94 -10.35
N PRO A 14 9.75 2.02 -9.74
CA PRO A 14 9.02 2.82 -8.78
C PRO A 14 7.74 3.35 -9.42
N PHE A 15 6.60 3.09 -8.78
CA PHE A 15 5.30 3.50 -9.32
C PHE A 15 5.05 5.01 -9.18
N GLY A 16 5.72 5.64 -8.22
CA GLY A 16 5.63 7.07 -7.90
C GLY A 16 6.99 7.67 -7.54
N VAL A 17 6.98 8.68 -6.68
CA VAL A 17 8.18 9.39 -6.25
C VAL A 17 9.01 8.47 -5.35
N LEU A 18 10.26 8.21 -5.74
CA LEU A 18 11.19 7.45 -4.91
C LEU A 18 12.02 8.39 -4.04
N ILE A 19 11.88 8.25 -2.73
CA ILE A 19 12.83 8.79 -1.76
C ILE A 19 13.81 7.67 -1.40
N LYS A 20 15.07 7.82 -1.82
CA LYS A 20 16.14 6.88 -1.46
C LYS A 20 16.33 6.85 0.05
N ASP A 21 16.69 5.68 0.57
CA ASP A 21 16.83 5.45 2.02
C ASP A 21 17.70 6.47 2.76
N GLU A 22 18.82 6.87 2.16
CA GLU A 22 19.75 7.87 2.71
C GLU A 22 19.14 9.28 2.82
N ASN A 23 18.07 9.56 2.09
CA ASN A 23 17.39 10.85 2.03
C ASN A 23 16.04 10.84 2.76
N ILE A 24 15.62 9.71 3.34
CA ILE A 24 14.35 9.64 4.09
C ILE A 24 14.54 10.39 5.42
N ASN A 25 13.90 11.55 5.51
CA ASN A 25 13.84 12.38 6.69
C ASN A 25 12.52 13.15 6.73
N LYS A 26 12.28 13.88 7.84
CA LYS A 26 11.03 14.60 8.05
C LYS A 26 10.71 15.60 6.94
N GLU A 27 11.69 16.40 6.50
CA GLU A 27 11.50 17.38 5.43
C GLU A 27 11.12 16.72 4.09
N SER A 28 11.79 15.61 3.75
CA SER A 28 11.48 14.86 2.52
C SER A 28 10.07 14.27 2.54
N LEU A 29 9.59 13.84 3.72
CA LEU A 29 8.25 13.30 3.89
C LEU A 29 7.19 14.39 3.93
N ASP A 30 7.40 15.48 4.67
CA ASP A 30 6.46 16.61 4.74
C ASP A 30 6.09 17.10 3.33
N ARG A 31 7.08 17.25 2.44
CA ARG A 31 6.84 17.64 1.04
C ARG A 31 5.87 16.73 0.29
N GLU A 32 5.84 15.45 0.63
CA GLU A 32 5.12 14.43 -0.13
C GLU A 32 3.83 13.97 0.56
N ILE A 33 3.69 14.10 1.89
CA ILE A 33 2.57 13.51 2.63
C ILE A 33 1.81 14.50 3.51
N GLU A 34 2.29 15.73 3.71
CA GLU A 34 1.64 16.71 4.60
C GLU A 34 0.23 17.08 4.14
N SER A 35 0.00 17.19 2.83
CA SER A 35 -1.32 17.49 2.25
C SER A 35 -2.21 16.26 2.08
N ALA A 36 -1.72 15.06 2.43
CA ALA A 36 -2.49 13.83 2.26
C ALA A 36 -3.64 13.78 3.27
N HIS A 37 -4.84 13.46 2.80
CA HIS A 37 -5.97 13.25 3.70
C HIS A 37 -5.81 11.97 4.51
N LYS A 38 -5.20 10.95 3.90
CA LYS A 38 -4.93 9.64 4.49
C LYS A 38 -3.62 9.10 3.97
N ILE A 39 -2.88 8.42 4.84
CA ILE A 39 -1.59 7.80 4.53
C ILE A 39 -1.73 6.28 4.71
N ILE A 40 -1.42 5.53 3.67
CA ILE A 40 -1.35 4.07 3.70
C ILE A 40 0.10 3.64 3.60
N THR A 41 0.55 2.71 4.43
CA THR A 41 1.88 2.10 4.32
C THR A 41 1.78 0.62 3.98
N VAL A 42 2.67 0.13 3.11
CA VAL A 42 2.83 -1.29 2.81
C VAL A 42 4.29 -1.69 3.06
N GLY A 43 4.47 -2.71 3.89
CA GLY A 43 5.75 -3.24 4.34
C GLY A 43 6.22 -2.69 5.69
N ASP A 44 6.90 -3.55 6.45
CA ASP A 44 7.33 -3.27 7.83
C ASP A 44 8.32 -2.11 7.90
N THR A 45 9.34 -2.14 7.04
CA THR A 45 10.40 -1.10 7.02
C THR A 45 9.84 0.27 6.65
N THR A 46 8.91 0.32 5.69
CA THR A 46 8.23 1.56 5.29
C THR A 46 7.43 2.13 6.45
N THR A 47 6.61 1.27 7.07
CA THR A 47 5.77 1.63 8.21
C THR A 47 6.63 2.13 9.36
N GLU A 48 7.68 1.40 9.74
CA GLU A 48 8.59 1.77 10.81
C GLU A 48 9.26 3.13 10.56
N LYS A 49 9.75 3.39 9.34
CA LYS A 49 10.39 4.67 8.99
C LYS A 49 9.43 5.85 9.15
N LEU A 50 8.20 5.74 8.64
CA LEU A 50 7.19 6.81 8.80
C LEU A 50 6.92 7.08 10.28
N VAL A 51 6.66 6.04 11.06
CA VAL A 51 6.23 6.26 12.44
C VAL A 51 7.39 6.75 13.33
N ARG A 52 8.63 6.31 13.08
CA ARG A 52 9.83 6.89 13.73
C ARG A 52 10.00 8.38 13.46
N LEU A 53 9.50 8.88 12.34
CA LEU A 53 9.51 10.30 11.97
C LEU A 53 8.26 11.07 12.45
N GLY A 54 7.36 10.39 13.17
CA GLY A 54 6.19 10.97 13.80
C GLY A 54 4.88 10.86 13.01
N TYR A 55 4.86 10.11 11.90
CA TYR A 55 3.65 9.92 11.10
C TYR A 55 3.00 8.57 11.40
N VAL A 56 1.76 8.59 11.89
CA VAL A 56 0.98 7.38 12.13
C VAL A 56 0.09 7.11 10.91
N PRO A 57 0.32 6.02 10.15
CA PRO A 57 -0.48 5.71 8.96
C PRO A 57 -1.93 5.44 9.33
N ASP A 58 -2.85 5.82 8.46
CA ASP A 58 -4.28 5.49 8.57
C ASP A 58 -4.56 4.01 8.31
N ILE A 59 -3.83 3.43 7.36
CA ILE A 59 -3.81 1.98 7.16
C ILE A 59 -2.36 1.55 7.02
N SER A 60 -1.95 0.55 7.78
CA SER A 60 -0.63 -0.07 7.62
C SER A 60 -0.79 -1.53 7.27
N VAL A 61 -0.07 -2.00 6.26
CA VAL A 61 0.03 -3.40 5.87
C VAL A 61 1.43 -3.88 6.23
N VAL A 62 1.49 -4.86 7.11
CA VAL A 62 2.73 -5.43 7.64
C VAL A 62 2.74 -6.94 7.43
N ASP A 63 3.93 -7.50 7.28
CA ASP A 63 4.07 -8.94 7.14
C ASP A 63 3.91 -9.61 8.52
N GLY A 64 3.34 -10.82 8.52
CA GLY A 64 3.08 -11.57 9.75
C GLY A 64 4.35 -12.16 10.39
N LYS A 65 5.54 -11.97 9.79
CA LYS A 65 6.79 -12.57 10.28
C LYS A 65 7.29 -11.87 11.54
N GLU A 66 6.94 -10.61 11.77
CA GLU A 66 7.26 -9.93 13.03
C GLU A 66 6.67 -10.65 14.26
N LYS A 67 5.49 -11.30 14.12
CA LYS A 67 4.93 -12.14 15.19
C LYS A 67 5.80 -13.35 15.55
N ARG A 68 6.63 -13.83 14.62
CA ARG A 68 7.41 -15.07 14.78
C ARG A 68 8.80 -14.84 15.38
N ILE A 69 9.34 -13.61 15.33
CA ILE A 69 10.77 -13.40 15.61
C ILE A 69 11.09 -12.86 17.01
N LYS A 70 10.45 -11.81 17.57
CA LYS A 70 10.84 -11.34 18.92
C LYS A 70 9.99 -10.18 19.47
N LYS A 71 9.72 -10.28 20.78
CA LYS A 71 9.23 -9.24 21.70
C LYS A 71 10.06 -7.94 21.77
N ASP A 72 11.17 -7.81 21.04
CA ASP A 72 12.18 -6.74 21.23
C ASP A 72 12.26 -5.70 20.11
N ARG A 73 11.39 -5.77 19.09
CA ARG A 73 11.31 -4.78 18.00
C ARG A 73 9.89 -4.33 17.71
N ILE A 74 9.00 -4.37 18.69
CA ILE A 74 7.66 -3.83 18.50
C ILE A 74 7.81 -2.31 18.45
N PHE A 75 7.92 -1.76 17.24
CA PHE A 75 7.61 -0.36 17.05
C PHE A 75 6.09 -0.24 17.25
N GLU A 76 5.70 0.04 18.50
CA GLU A 76 4.30 0.20 18.87
C GLU A 76 3.77 1.52 18.34
N TYR A 77 2.70 1.43 17.56
CA TYR A 77 1.88 2.57 17.17
C TYR A 77 0.43 2.16 17.33
N SER A 78 -0.42 3.15 17.65
CA SER A 78 -1.83 2.89 17.87
C SER A 78 -2.50 2.52 16.55
N ALA A 79 -3.15 1.35 16.54
CA ALA A 79 -4.18 1.00 15.59
C ALA A 79 -5.45 0.74 16.40
N ASP A 80 -6.56 1.30 15.95
CA ASP A 80 -7.88 1.10 16.55
C ASP A 80 -8.43 -0.30 16.20
N GLU A 81 -8.07 -0.81 15.02
CA GLU A 81 -8.47 -2.13 14.53
C GLU A 81 -7.30 -2.90 13.92
N ILE A 82 -7.26 -4.22 14.14
CA ILE A 82 -6.28 -5.14 13.55
C ILE A 82 -7.02 -6.20 12.75
N LEU A 83 -6.69 -6.30 11.47
CA LEU A 83 -7.25 -7.28 10.53
C LEU A 83 -6.18 -8.27 10.11
N HIS A 84 -6.53 -9.55 10.08
CA HIS A 84 -5.63 -10.65 9.75
C HIS A 84 -5.99 -11.28 8.42
N PHE A 85 -5.00 -11.50 7.57
CA PHE A 85 -5.15 -12.17 6.28
C PHE A 85 -4.00 -13.15 6.05
N GLU A 86 -4.24 -14.14 5.20
CA GLU A 86 -3.21 -15.00 4.63
C GLU A 86 -3.01 -14.60 3.17
N ASN A 87 -1.76 -14.52 2.70
CA ASN A 87 -1.48 -14.26 1.29
C ASN A 87 -0.23 -15.02 0.83
N LYS A 88 -0.42 -16.07 0.04
CA LYS A 88 0.69 -16.92 -0.39
C LYS A 88 1.65 -16.14 -1.30
N PRO A 89 2.94 -16.51 -1.35
CA PRO A 89 3.90 -15.88 -2.26
C PRO A 89 3.44 -15.93 -3.72
N GLY A 90 3.49 -14.80 -4.41
CA GLY A 90 3.00 -14.63 -5.77
C GLY A 90 1.47 -14.72 -5.90
N GLU A 91 0.73 -14.65 -4.80
CA GLU A 91 -0.72 -14.60 -4.79
C GLU A 91 -1.22 -13.26 -4.25
N LEU A 92 -2.46 -12.94 -4.58
CA LEU A 92 -3.23 -11.88 -3.94
C LEU A 92 -4.63 -12.42 -3.64
N ASP A 93 -4.94 -12.58 -2.36
CA ASP A 93 -6.24 -13.08 -1.90
C ASP A 93 -7.38 -12.08 -2.19
N GLU A 94 -8.50 -12.58 -2.67
CA GLU A 94 -9.67 -11.77 -3.04
C GLU A 94 -10.36 -11.13 -1.82
N HIS A 95 -10.24 -11.74 -0.64
CA HIS A 95 -10.75 -11.15 0.60
C HIS A 95 -9.98 -9.88 0.97
N ILE A 96 -8.66 -9.84 0.73
CA ILE A 96 -7.85 -8.62 0.95
C ILE A 96 -8.38 -7.49 0.07
N ILE A 97 -8.66 -7.77 -1.21
CA ILE A 97 -9.18 -6.78 -2.16
C ILE A 97 -10.57 -6.30 -1.74
N THR A 98 -11.44 -7.22 -1.38
CA THR A 98 -12.80 -6.91 -0.93
C THR A 98 -12.77 -6.02 0.31
N GLN A 99 -11.91 -6.33 1.28
CA GLN A 99 -11.74 -5.49 2.46
C GLN A 99 -11.24 -4.09 2.08
N ILE A 100 -10.24 -4.00 1.20
CA ILE A 100 -9.70 -2.71 0.76
C ILE A 100 -10.78 -1.86 0.09
N GLN A 101 -11.60 -2.45 -0.78
CA GLN A 101 -12.74 -1.75 -1.39
C GLN A 101 -13.70 -1.20 -0.35
N GLN A 102 -14.10 -2.01 0.64
CA GLN A 102 -15.00 -1.59 1.70
C GLN A 102 -14.41 -0.44 2.53
N LEU A 103 -13.15 -0.53 2.93
CA LEU A 103 -12.49 0.49 3.75
C LEU A 103 -12.33 1.81 2.98
N THR A 104 -11.92 1.74 1.71
CA THR A 104 -11.70 2.93 0.88
C THR A 104 -12.99 3.64 0.46
N GLN A 105 -14.11 2.92 0.44
CA GLN A 105 -15.45 3.50 0.19
C GLN A 105 -16.14 3.99 1.46
N SER A 106 -15.65 3.58 2.64
CA SER A 106 -16.17 4.01 3.93
C SER A 106 -15.59 5.38 4.34
N LYS A 107 -16.29 6.07 5.26
CA LYS A 107 -15.70 7.22 5.97
C LYS A 107 -14.74 6.71 7.04
N LEU A 108 -13.53 6.32 6.61
CA LEU A 108 -12.49 5.76 7.48
C LEU A 108 -12.07 6.77 8.57
N LYS A 109 -12.47 6.49 9.82
CA LYS A 109 -12.07 7.27 11.01
C LYS A 109 -10.96 6.60 11.81
N ASP A 110 -10.97 5.27 11.80
CA ASP A 110 -10.10 4.43 12.61
C ASP A 110 -8.76 4.20 11.90
N LYS A 111 -7.70 4.04 12.69
CA LYS A 111 -6.37 3.60 12.26
C LYS A 111 -6.36 2.08 12.18
N ILE A 112 -6.12 1.52 11.00
CA ILE A 112 -6.26 0.08 10.76
C ILE A 112 -4.91 -0.58 10.47
N LYS A 113 -4.65 -1.74 11.07
CA LYS A 113 -3.46 -2.54 10.81
C LYS A 113 -3.81 -3.86 10.15
N PHE A 114 -3.38 -4.04 8.92
CA PHE A 114 -3.43 -5.29 8.19
C PHE A 114 -2.19 -6.10 8.52
N ILE A 115 -2.37 -7.30 9.06
CA ILE A 115 -1.30 -8.26 9.29
C ILE A 115 -1.47 -9.40 8.29
N ILE A 116 -0.54 -9.46 7.32
CA ILE A 116 -0.57 -10.42 6.21
C ILE A 116 0.40 -11.57 6.49
N GLU A 117 -0.11 -12.77 6.72
CA GLU A 117 0.72 -13.97 6.77
C GLU A 117 1.15 -14.39 5.35
N GLY A 118 2.32 -13.91 4.92
CA GLY A 118 2.92 -14.25 3.64
C GLY A 118 3.51 -13.03 2.93
N GLU A 119 3.06 -12.72 1.71
CA GLU A 119 3.55 -11.59 0.91
C GLU A 119 2.56 -10.40 0.96
N GLU A 120 3.05 -9.22 1.29
CA GLU A 120 2.28 -7.98 1.43
C GLU A 120 2.48 -7.00 0.26
N ASP A 121 3.57 -7.11 -0.50
CA ASP A 121 3.98 -6.11 -1.50
C ASP A 121 2.90 -5.88 -2.58
N LEU A 122 2.22 -6.94 -3.00
CA LEU A 122 1.16 -6.86 -4.02
C LEU A 122 -0.11 -6.12 -3.53
N VAL A 123 -0.24 -5.92 -2.22
CA VAL A 123 -1.41 -5.25 -1.61
C VAL A 123 -1.44 -3.74 -1.94
N ALA A 124 -0.29 -3.15 -2.30
CA ALA A 124 -0.23 -1.75 -2.73
C ALA A 124 -1.09 -1.49 -3.99
N LEU A 125 -1.18 -2.44 -4.93
CA LEU A 125 -1.96 -2.27 -6.17
C LEU A 125 -3.47 -2.10 -5.91
N PRO A 126 -4.14 -2.96 -5.13
CA PRO A 126 -5.53 -2.73 -4.72
C PRO A 126 -5.76 -1.37 -4.06
N PHE A 127 -4.89 -0.94 -3.14
CA PHE A 127 -5.03 0.39 -2.54
C PHE A 127 -5.00 1.50 -3.58
N LEU A 128 -4.05 1.45 -4.52
CA LEU A 128 -3.98 2.40 -5.63
C LEU A 128 -5.22 2.39 -6.54
N MET A 129 -5.89 1.24 -6.68
CA MET A 129 -7.07 1.10 -7.52
C MET A 129 -8.34 1.67 -6.87
N PHE A 130 -8.48 1.56 -5.54
CA PHE A 130 -9.74 1.83 -4.84
C PHE A 130 -9.72 3.05 -3.92
N SER A 131 -8.54 3.49 -3.44
CA SER A 131 -8.45 4.65 -2.57
C SER A 131 -9.02 5.92 -3.23
N PRO A 132 -9.67 6.81 -2.46
CA PRO A 132 -10.04 8.14 -2.93
C PRO A 132 -8.83 8.98 -3.35
N ASP A 133 -9.07 10.01 -4.14
CA ASP A 133 -8.05 10.99 -4.49
C ASP A 133 -7.55 11.73 -3.24
N ASN A 134 -6.33 12.28 -3.31
CA ASN A 134 -5.62 12.94 -2.20
C ASN A 134 -5.24 12.01 -1.03
N TRP A 135 -5.38 10.69 -1.20
CA TRP A 135 -4.72 9.71 -0.36
C TRP A 135 -3.30 9.47 -0.88
N VAL A 136 -2.43 8.98 -0.01
CA VAL A 136 -1.06 8.63 -0.36
C VAL A 136 -0.77 7.19 0.04
N ILE A 137 -0.19 6.41 -0.87
CA ILE A 137 0.32 5.07 -0.60
C ILE A 137 1.84 5.13 -0.58
N CYS A 138 2.43 4.69 0.53
CA CYS A 138 3.86 4.54 0.72
C CYS A 138 4.22 3.05 0.75
N TYR A 139 5.21 2.62 -0.01
CA TYR A 139 5.70 1.25 0.03
C TYR A 139 7.21 1.18 -0.25
N GLY A 140 7.84 0.06 0.10
CA GLY A 140 9.29 -0.12 -0.06
C GLY A 140 9.65 -0.46 -1.51
N GLN A 141 10.77 0.05 -2.02
CA GLN A 141 11.33 -0.37 -3.30
C GLN A 141 12.59 -1.21 -3.07
N PRO A 142 12.70 -2.41 -3.67
CA PRO A 142 13.93 -3.17 -3.65
C PRO A 142 15.03 -2.54 -4.54
N GLN A 143 16.19 -3.19 -4.57
CA GLN A 143 17.28 -2.85 -5.49
C GLN A 143 16.83 -2.91 -6.97
N PRO A 144 17.38 -2.07 -7.88
CA PRO A 144 18.53 -1.16 -7.69
C PRO A 144 18.16 0.22 -7.10
N TYR A 145 16.88 0.47 -6.87
CA TYR A 145 16.37 1.77 -6.48
C TYR A 145 16.53 2.03 -4.99
N HIS A 146 16.16 1.04 -4.16
CA HIS A 146 16.26 1.02 -2.70
C HIS A 146 15.79 2.31 -1.99
N GLY A 147 14.53 2.30 -1.56
CA GLY A 147 13.95 3.47 -0.90
C GLY A 147 12.49 3.26 -0.54
N MET A 148 11.82 4.38 -0.28
CA MET A 148 10.38 4.46 -0.12
C MET A 148 9.77 5.10 -1.38
N VAL A 149 8.82 4.40 -1.99
CA VAL A 149 7.98 4.97 -3.05
C VAL A 149 6.78 5.62 -2.41
N ILE A 150 6.48 6.84 -2.83
CA ILE A 150 5.29 7.58 -2.45
C ILE A 150 4.44 7.79 -3.69
N VAL A 151 3.19 7.37 -3.62
CA VAL A 151 2.23 7.50 -4.71
C VAL A 151 1.03 8.30 -4.24
N HIS A 152 0.86 9.47 -4.84
CA HIS A 152 -0.35 10.27 -4.71
C HIS A 152 -1.47 9.63 -5.51
N VAL A 153 -2.60 9.37 -4.87
CA VAL A 153 -3.77 8.79 -5.54
C VAL A 153 -4.47 9.87 -6.35
N ASN A 154 -4.55 9.61 -7.65
CA ASN A 154 -5.33 10.35 -8.62
C ASN A 154 -5.80 9.41 -9.74
N GLU A 155 -6.54 9.93 -10.71
CA GLU A 155 -7.03 9.16 -11.84
C GLU A 155 -5.90 8.44 -12.61
N ASP A 156 -4.77 9.10 -12.83
CA ASP A 156 -3.64 8.54 -13.57
C ASP A 156 -2.94 7.40 -12.82
N SER A 157 -2.67 7.56 -11.53
CA SER A 157 -2.10 6.50 -10.69
C SER A 157 -3.07 5.32 -10.64
N ARG A 158 -4.37 5.57 -10.47
CA ARG A 158 -5.41 4.53 -10.43
C ARG A 158 -5.48 3.76 -11.74
N ARG A 159 -5.48 4.46 -12.89
CA ARG A 159 -5.50 3.85 -14.23
C ARG A 159 -4.24 3.00 -14.47
N ARG A 160 -3.05 3.51 -14.13
CA ARG A 160 -1.80 2.75 -14.22
C ARG A 160 -1.83 1.51 -13.33
N ALA A 161 -2.34 1.62 -12.11
CA ALA A 161 -2.46 0.50 -11.18
C ALA A 161 -3.38 -0.59 -11.74
N LYS A 162 -4.56 -0.23 -12.27
CA LYS A 162 -5.47 -1.15 -12.95
C LYS A 162 -4.80 -1.86 -14.14
N LEU A 163 -4.04 -1.13 -14.96
CA LEU A 163 -3.32 -1.71 -16.10
C LEU A 163 -2.24 -2.71 -15.67
N ILE A 164 -1.45 -2.37 -14.65
CA ILE A 164 -0.43 -3.28 -14.11
C ILE A 164 -1.13 -4.50 -13.50
N PHE A 165 -2.15 -4.29 -12.68
CA PHE A 165 -2.93 -5.36 -12.04
C PHE A 165 -3.47 -6.37 -13.07
N ASN A 166 -4.12 -5.88 -14.12
CA ASN A 166 -4.67 -6.73 -15.19
C ASN A 166 -3.59 -7.55 -15.90
N LYS A 167 -2.44 -6.95 -16.20
CA LYS A 167 -1.30 -7.65 -16.81
C LYS A 167 -0.74 -8.71 -15.86
N VAL A 168 -0.44 -8.29 -14.63
CA VAL A 168 0.21 -9.09 -13.60
C VAL A 168 -0.62 -10.32 -13.22
N PHE A 169 -1.95 -10.22 -13.20
CA PHE A 169 -2.84 -11.34 -12.87
C PHE A 169 -3.47 -12.02 -14.10
N ASN A 170 -3.19 -11.53 -15.31
CA ASN A 170 -3.81 -11.96 -16.57
C ASN A 170 -5.35 -12.02 -16.50
N ILE A 171 -5.94 -10.92 -16.04
CA ILE A 171 -7.39 -10.75 -15.90
C ILE A 171 -7.85 -9.43 -16.52
N GLU A 172 -9.14 -9.36 -16.85
CA GLU A 172 -9.82 -8.10 -17.12
C GLU A 172 -10.55 -7.64 -15.86
N PHE A 173 -9.87 -6.90 -15.00
CA PHE A 173 -10.52 -6.25 -13.86
C PHE A 173 -11.31 -5.03 -14.34
N ASN A 174 -12.50 -5.28 -14.89
CA ASN A 174 -13.47 -4.27 -15.26
C ASN A 174 -14.42 -4.07 -14.07
N ASN A 175 -14.15 -3.09 -13.21
CA ASN A 175 -15.10 -2.73 -12.16
C ASN A 175 -16.01 -1.60 -12.65
N PRO A 176 -17.31 -1.85 -12.91
CA PRO A 176 -18.26 -0.81 -13.33
C PRO A 176 -18.63 0.17 -12.22
N GLY A 177 -18.05 0.05 -11.01
CA GLY A 177 -18.36 0.89 -9.85
C GLY A 177 -17.50 2.14 -9.68
N TYR A 178 -16.63 2.47 -10.64
CA TYR A 178 -15.97 3.78 -10.72
C TYR A 178 -16.43 4.41 -12.03
N ASP A 179 -17.69 4.82 -12.05
CA ASP A 179 -18.21 5.74 -13.06
C ASP A 179 -17.64 7.12 -12.73
N ASP A 180 -17.05 7.79 -13.72
CA ASP A 180 -16.41 9.11 -13.62
C ASP A 180 -17.42 10.25 -13.33
N THR A 181 -18.54 9.95 -12.67
CA THR A 181 -19.73 10.81 -12.59
C THR A 181 -20.07 11.30 -11.18
N VAL A 182 -19.17 11.18 -10.20
CA VAL A 182 -19.41 11.79 -8.87
C VAL A 182 -18.23 12.63 -8.37
N ALA A 183 -17.83 13.58 -9.21
CA ALA A 183 -17.33 14.87 -8.72
C ALA A 183 -18.39 15.92 -9.10
N VAL A 184 -19.32 16.19 -8.18
CA VAL A 184 -20.21 17.36 -8.23
C VAL A 184 -19.91 18.24 -7.03
#